data_AF-A0A3C0QA42-F1
#
_entry.id   AF-A0A3C0QA42-F1
#
_cell.length_a   1.000
_cell.length_b   1.000
_cell.length_c   1.000
_cell.angle_alpha   90.00
_cell.angle_beta   90.00
_cell.angle_gamma   90.00
#
_symmetry.space_group_name_H-M   'P 1'
#
loop_
_entity.id
_entity.type
_entity.pdbx_description
1 polymer ?
#
loop_
_entity_poly.entity_id
_entity_poly.type
_entity_poly.pdbx_seq_one_letter_code
_entity_poly.pdbx_strand_id
1 'polypeptide(L)'
;MTSIHTLWAQAWTYQRELREMYGIRFPGSPRLDEDFCLEGWDQIPPMRREFDTKKFSEERFGHREGRHSEVPRDHMKVEFYPNRGGDEE
;
A
#
# COMPACT_ATOMS: atom_id res chain seq x y z
N MET A 1 6.49 3.55 27.05
CA MET A 1 7.83 4.17 26.90
C MET A 1 7.76 5.60 27.40
N THR A 2 8.80 6.12 28.05
CA THR A 2 8.84 7.53 28.52
C THR A 2 8.86 8.47 27.32
N SER A 3 8.05 9.53 27.36
CA SER A 3 8.01 10.50 26.28
C SER A 3 9.17 11.52 26.37
N ILE A 4 9.75 11.90 25.23
CA ILE A 4 10.86 12.87 25.13
C ILE A 4 10.42 14.24 24.58
N HIS A 5 9.12 14.46 24.35
CA HIS A 5 8.60 15.72 23.79
C HIS A 5 8.91 16.96 24.65
N THR A 6 9.15 16.79 25.96
CA THR A 6 9.55 17.88 26.85
C THR A 6 11.01 18.29 26.67
N LEU A 7 11.85 17.38 26.18
CA LEU A 7 13.25 17.66 25.83
C LEU A 7 13.33 18.28 24.43
N TRP A 8 12.59 17.71 23.48
CA TRP A 8 12.49 18.20 22.11
C TRP A 8 11.04 18.29 21.71
N ALA A 9 10.51 19.51 21.62
CA ALA A 9 9.11 19.76 21.30
C ALA A 9 8.67 18.95 20.08
N GLN A 10 9.43 18.97 18.98
CA GLN A 10 9.07 18.27 17.73
C GLN A 10 8.98 16.73 17.86
N ALA A 11 9.51 16.14 18.94
CA ALA A 11 9.45 14.70 19.14
C ALA A 11 8.02 14.15 19.28
N TRP A 12 7.05 14.98 19.69
CA TRP A 12 5.64 14.52 19.83
C TRP A 12 5.09 13.96 18.52
N THR A 13 5.46 14.53 17.37
CA THR A 13 5.00 14.08 16.04
C THR A 13 5.55 12.70 15.70
N TYR A 14 6.84 12.46 15.92
CA TYR A 14 7.47 11.15 15.67
C TYR A 14 6.93 10.07 16.62
N GLN A 15 6.66 10.44 17.88
CA GLN A 15 6.09 9.50 18.85
C GLN A 15 4.66 9.09 18.47
N ARG A 16 3.89 10.01 17.89
CA ARG A 16 2.57 9.73 17.32
C ARG A 16 2.66 8.80 16.11
N GLU A 17 3.59 9.04 15.20
CA GLU A 17 3.87 8.14 14.07
C GLU A 17 4.27 6.74 14.54
N LEU A 18 5.19 6.63 15.51
CA LEU A 18 5.60 5.34 16.09
C LEU A 18 4.45 4.59 16.78
N ARG A 19 3.50 5.32 17.38
CA ARG A 19 2.30 4.75 17.95
C ARG A 19 1.39 4.17 16.88
N GLU A 20 1.16 4.87 15.78
CA GLU A 20 0.31 4.39 14.68
C GLU A 20 0.96 3.26 13.88
N MET A 21 2.24 3.40 13.50
CA MET A 21 2.92 2.48 12.60
C MET A 21 3.40 1.20 13.30
N TYR A 22 3.81 1.30 14.57
CA TYR A 22 4.38 0.18 15.34
C TYR A 22 3.59 -0.19 16.60
N GLY A 23 2.62 0.60 17.04
CA GLY A 23 1.84 0.33 18.26
C GLY A 23 2.53 0.73 19.56
N ILE A 24 3.62 1.52 19.51
CA ILE A 24 4.38 1.91 20.71
C ILE A 24 3.65 3.03 21.46
N ARG A 25 3.39 2.84 22.76
CA ARG A 25 2.69 3.83 23.60
C ARG A 25 3.66 4.79 24.32
N PHE A 26 3.36 6.08 24.24
CA PHE A 26 4.09 7.18 24.88
C PHE A 26 3.18 8.01 25.81
N PRO A 27 2.89 7.54 27.04
CA PRO A 27 2.03 8.26 27.97
C PRO A 27 2.46 9.72 28.15
N GLY A 28 1.50 10.64 28.10
CA GLY A 28 1.73 12.08 28.26
C GLY A 28 2.27 12.79 27.01
N SER A 29 2.52 12.10 25.90
CA SER A 29 2.84 12.77 24.63
C SER A 29 1.60 13.50 24.09
N PRO A 30 1.71 14.77 23.65
CA PRO A 30 0.61 15.50 23.04
C PRO A 30 0.03 14.79 21.81
N ARG A 31 -1.30 14.85 21.65
CA ARG A 31 -2.05 14.38 20.46
C ARG A 31 -1.80 12.92 20.07
N LEU A 32 -1.37 12.09 21.02
CA LEU A 32 -0.97 10.70 20.73
C LEU A 32 -2.12 9.85 20.20
N ASP A 33 -3.34 10.11 20.68
CA ASP A 33 -4.55 9.35 20.33
C ASP A 33 -5.40 10.01 19.24
N GLU A 34 -4.93 11.13 18.68
CA GLU A 34 -5.55 11.75 17.51
C GLU A 34 -5.04 11.07 16.23
N ASP A 35 -5.88 10.96 15.20
CA ASP A 35 -5.54 10.31 13.91
C ASP A 35 -4.56 11.15 13.07
N PHE A 36 -3.48 10.51 12.62
CA PHE A 36 -2.41 11.14 11.83
C PHE A 36 -2.32 10.58 10.40
N CYS A 37 -1.53 9.52 10.20
CA CYS A 37 -1.28 8.94 8.88
C CYS A 37 -2.25 7.82 8.57
N LEU A 38 -2.72 7.10 9.61
CA LEU A 38 -3.56 5.92 9.49
C LEU A 38 -5.03 6.23 9.86
N GLU A 39 -5.58 7.31 9.30
CA GLU A 39 -7.00 7.66 9.49
C GLU A 39 -7.90 6.54 8.94
N GLY A 40 -8.81 6.04 9.79
CA GLY A 40 -9.72 4.94 9.41
C GLY A 40 -9.07 3.56 9.30
N TRP A 41 -7.82 3.39 9.77
CA TRP A 41 -7.16 2.09 9.80
C TRP A 41 -7.72 1.19 10.90
N ASP A 42 -8.20 0.01 10.52
CA ASP A 42 -8.90 -0.93 11.40
C ASP A 42 -8.10 -2.21 11.71
N GLN A 43 -6.84 -2.29 11.26
CA GLN A 43 -5.98 -3.45 11.44
C GLN A 43 -4.84 -3.20 12.43
N ILE A 44 -4.05 -4.24 12.70
CA ILE A 44 -2.81 -4.08 13.47
C ILE A 44 -1.88 -3.07 12.78
N PRO A 45 -1.00 -2.40 13.54
CA PRO A 45 -0.04 -1.44 12.97
C PRO A 45 0.77 -2.06 11.81
N PRO A 46 0.85 -1.40 10.65
CA PRO A 46 1.33 -2.00 9.40
C PRO A 46 2.82 -2.34 9.42
N MET A 47 3.63 -1.70 10.27
CA MET A 47 5.07 -2.01 10.38
C MET A 47 5.36 -3.12 11.39
N ARG A 48 4.34 -3.74 12.01
CA ARG A 48 4.55 -4.93 12.84
C ARG A 48 4.91 -6.12 11.98
N ARG A 49 5.86 -6.92 12.46
CA ARG A 49 6.32 -8.13 11.78
C ARG A 49 5.22 -9.19 11.57
N GLU A 50 4.19 -9.18 12.40
CA GLU A 50 3.02 -10.06 12.30
C GLU A 50 2.06 -9.64 11.18
N PHE A 51 2.19 -8.44 10.63
CA PHE A 51 1.31 -7.92 9.59
C PHE A 51 1.68 -8.49 8.22
N ASP A 52 0.76 -9.26 7.63
CA ASP A 52 0.89 -9.78 6.27
C ASP A 52 0.25 -8.81 5.28
N THR A 53 1.08 -7.96 4.68
CA THR A 53 0.65 -6.96 3.69
C THR A 53 0.08 -7.59 2.43
N LYS A 54 0.61 -8.75 2.01
CA LYS A 54 0.15 -9.43 0.80
C LYS A 54 -1.26 -9.97 1.01
N LYS A 55 -1.46 -10.72 2.10
CA LYS A 55 -2.77 -11.27 2.45
C LYS A 55 -3.82 -10.17 2.63
N PHE A 56 -3.47 -9.09 3.34
CA PHE A 56 -4.37 -7.94 3.50
C PHE A 56 -4.79 -7.34 2.15
N SER A 57 -3.84 -7.22 1.21
CA SER A 57 -4.13 -6.69 -0.12
C SER A 57 -5.04 -7.60 -0.93
N GLU A 58 -4.81 -8.92 -0.89
CA GLU A 58 -5.60 -9.91 -1.65
C GLU A 58 -7.05 -10.02 -1.14
N GLU A 59 -7.27 -9.85 0.17
CA GLU A 59 -8.61 -9.93 0.78
C GLU A 59 -9.45 -8.66 0.55
N ARG A 60 -8.81 -7.48 0.53
CA ARG A 60 -9.50 -6.18 0.47
C ARG A 60 -9.64 -5.63 -0.95
N PHE A 61 -8.70 -5.94 -1.84
CA PHE A 61 -8.65 -5.37 -3.18
C PHE A 61 -8.76 -6.46 -4.24
N GLY A 62 -9.68 -6.26 -5.19
CA GLY A 62 -9.78 -7.14 -6.36
C GLY A 62 -8.54 -7.01 -7.24
N HIS A 63 -8.02 -8.15 -7.70
CA HIS A 63 -6.99 -8.15 -8.73
C HIS A 63 -7.60 -7.74 -10.07
N ARG A 64 -7.04 -6.68 -10.68
CA ARG A 64 -7.31 -6.36 -12.08
C ARG A 64 -6.60 -7.39 -12.95
N GLU A 65 -7.28 -7.88 -13.99
CA GLU A 65 -6.59 -8.66 -15.02
C GLU A 65 -5.39 -7.88 -15.55
N GLY A 66 -4.26 -8.58 -15.69
CA GLY A 66 -3.00 -7.96 -16.09
C GLY A 66 -3.15 -7.16 -17.39
N ARG A 67 -2.28 -6.16 -17.59
CA ARG A 67 -2.17 -5.51 -18.90
C ARG A 67 -1.70 -6.57 -19.90
N HIS A 68 -2.57 -6.96 -20.83
CA HIS A 68 -2.15 -7.69 -22.01
C HIS A 68 -1.46 -6.70 -22.95
N SER A 69 -0.33 -7.11 -23.52
CA SER A 69 0.32 -6.37 -24.60
C SER A 69 0.10 -7.20 -25.84
N GLU A 70 -0.54 -6.62 -26.84
CA GLU A 70 -0.71 -7.28 -28.13
C GLU A 70 0.42 -6.81 -29.05
N VAL A 71 0.96 -7.72 -29.85
CA VAL A 71 1.89 -7.34 -30.91
C VAL A 71 1.06 -6.66 -32.01
N PRO A 72 1.31 -5.38 -32.35
CA PRO A 72 0.44 -4.64 -33.27
C PRO A 72 0.28 -5.33 -34.64
N ARG A 73 1.32 -6.01 -35.12
CA ARG A 73 1.29 -6.77 -36.37
C ARG A 73 0.33 -7.96 -36.30
N ASP A 74 0.33 -8.69 -35.19
CA ASP A 74 -0.52 -9.88 -35.01
C ASP A 74 -1.98 -9.47 -34.78
N HIS A 75 -2.22 -8.43 -33.98
CA HIS A 75 -3.55 -7.86 -33.79
C HIS A 75 -4.15 -7.36 -35.11
N MET A 76 -3.38 -6.60 -35.91
CA MET A 76 -3.85 -6.13 -37.21
C MET A 76 -4.07 -7.26 -38.22
N LYS A 77 -3.28 -8.34 -38.17
CA LYS A 77 -3.50 -9.53 -39.02
C LYS A 77 -4.83 -10.20 -38.69
N VAL A 78 -5.14 -10.36 -37.40
CA VAL A 78 -6.38 -11.00 -36.91
C VAL A 78 -7.62 -10.14 -37.19
N GLU A 79 -7.57 -8.84 -36.90
CA GLU A 79 -8.71 -7.93 -37.03
C GLU A 79 -9.02 -7.53 -38.48
N PHE A 80 -7.99 -7.12 -39.26
CA PHE A 80 -8.21 -6.54 -40.59
C PHE A 80 -8.05 -7.53 -41.74
N TYR A 81 -7.37 -8.66 -41.52
CA TYR A 81 -7.02 -9.60 -42.59
C TYR A 81 -7.30 -11.08 -42.25
N PRO A 82 -8.51 -11.43 -41.77
CA PRO A 82 -8.80 -12.80 -41.31
C PRO A 82 -8.63 -13.88 -42.39
N ASN A 83 -8.81 -13.53 -43.67
CA ASN A 83 -8.70 -14.44 -44.81
C ASN A 83 -7.43 -14.22 -45.66
N ARG A 84 -6.53 -13.31 -45.27
CA ARG A 84 -5.27 -13.09 -45.99
C ARG A 84 -4.21 -13.97 -45.33
N GLY A 85 -3.93 -15.12 -45.95
CA GLY A 85 -2.72 -15.90 -45.66
C GLY A 85 -1.49 -15.05 -46.00
N GLY A 86 -1.09 -14.19 -45.07
CA GLY A 86 0.05 -13.30 -45.25
C GLY A 86 1.33 -14.01 -44.89
N ASP A 87 2.09 -14.33 -45.94
CA ASP A 87 3.54 -14.53 -46.02
C ASP A 87 4.12 -15.44 -44.92
N GLU A 88 3.83 -16.74 -45.01
CA GLU A 88 4.65 -17.78 -44.40
C GLU A 88 5.77 -18.14 -45.38
N GLU A 89 6.94 -17.51 -45.22
CA GLU A 89 8.23 -17.97 -45.76
C GLU A 89 9.22 -18.08 -44.60
#